data_AF-A0A1G1C069-F1
#
_entry.id   AF-A0A1G1C069-F1
#
_cell.length_a   1.000
_cell.length_b   1.000
_cell.length_c   1.000
_cell.angle_alpha   90.00
_cell.angle_beta   90.00
_cell.angle_gamma   90.00
#
_symmetry.space_group_name_H-M   'P 1'
#
loop_
_entity.id
_entity.type
_entity.pdbx_description
1 polymer ?
#
loop_
_entity_poly.entity_id
_entity_poly.type
_entity_poly.pdbx_seq_one_letter_code
_entity_poly.pdbx_strand_id
1 'polypeptide(L)'
;MIKKDPAVGYPPEEGCYLRGNDYSPVAVCVILKWEREKTPPDIENLVRVGVESGAALSGTLQTESIGIEKIICNIVSNPNIRYLLLCGPETPGHLVGDAILSLEKNGLDGKKRIIGAKAPTPYLFNIPPEFVERFRKQVQVVDLINEGSPAVVRQAVQACYQEQPTPFRNYMLCDPGAFPEPPLSGKLTWRVTHPETEPRSEEERGQKQKLSALMDRVRKAVAARGKGA
;
A
#
# COMPACT_ATOMS: atom_id res chain seq x y z
N MET A 1 -26.38 6.92 6.62
CA MET A 1 -24.95 7.29 6.75
C MET A 1 -24.57 8.20 5.59
N ILE A 2 -23.80 9.28 5.81
CA ILE A 2 -23.45 10.23 4.72
C ILE A 2 -22.40 9.59 3.83
N LYS A 3 -22.66 9.52 2.52
CA LYS A 3 -21.73 9.06 1.49
C LYS A 3 -21.26 10.25 0.64
N LYS A 4 -20.08 10.13 0.05
CA LYS A 4 -19.50 11.17 -0.81
C LYS A 4 -18.99 10.58 -2.11
N ASP A 5 -19.01 11.36 -3.18
CA ASP A 5 -18.37 10.94 -4.42
C ASP A 5 -16.86 10.80 -4.21
N PRO A 6 -16.24 9.73 -4.75
CA PRO A 6 -14.79 9.65 -4.87
C PRO A 6 -14.23 10.77 -5.74
N ALA A 7 -12.91 10.95 -5.74
CA ALA A 7 -12.24 11.86 -6.66
C ALA A 7 -12.56 11.53 -8.13
N VAL A 8 -12.59 12.56 -8.97
CA VAL A 8 -12.65 12.39 -10.43
C VAL A 8 -11.47 11.53 -10.89
N GLY A 9 -11.73 10.50 -11.70
CA GLY A 9 -10.69 9.58 -12.18
C GLY A 9 -10.28 8.50 -11.16
N TYR A 10 -11.05 8.31 -10.09
CA TYR A 10 -10.82 7.24 -9.12
C TYR A 10 -10.96 5.82 -9.73
N PRO A 11 -10.11 4.84 -9.34
CA PRO A 11 -8.88 5.01 -8.55
C PRO A 11 -7.73 5.61 -9.37
N PRO A 12 -6.93 6.55 -8.82
CA PRO A 12 -5.86 7.22 -9.58
C PRO A 12 -4.66 6.32 -9.92
N GLU A 13 -4.34 5.35 -9.07
CA GLU A 13 -3.19 4.46 -9.23
C GLU A 13 -3.61 3.08 -9.72
N GLU A 14 -3.05 2.67 -10.86
CA GLU A 14 -3.22 1.32 -11.39
C GLU A 14 -2.49 0.28 -10.53
N GLY A 15 -3.03 -0.92 -10.48
CA GLY A 15 -2.45 -2.03 -9.72
C GLY A 15 -3.21 -3.34 -9.91
N CYS A 16 -2.84 -4.34 -9.12
CA CYS A 16 -3.47 -5.66 -9.12
C CYS A 16 -4.66 -5.68 -8.15
N TYR A 17 -5.78 -5.11 -8.55
CA TYR A 17 -7.00 -5.10 -7.74
C TYR A 17 -8.26 -5.20 -8.61
N LEU A 18 -9.34 -5.60 -7.97
CA LEU A 18 -10.70 -5.54 -8.47
C LEU A 18 -11.42 -4.35 -7.83
N ARG A 19 -12.22 -3.63 -8.62
CA ARG A 19 -13.08 -2.55 -8.15
C ARG A 19 -14.49 -3.07 -7.93
N GLY A 20 -15.03 -2.77 -6.76
CA GLY A 20 -16.40 -3.11 -6.37
C GLY A 20 -17.25 -1.86 -6.20
N ASN A 21 -17.93 -1.75 -5.06
CA ASN A 21 -18.82 -0.63 -4.76
C ASN A 21 -18.03 0.55 -4.18
N ASP A 22 -17.90 1.65 -4.91
CA ASP A 22 -17.16 2.84 -4.46
C ASP A 22 -17.71 3.49 -3.17
N TYR A 23 -18.95 3.20 -2.80
CA TYR A 23 -19.55 3.68 -1.55
C TYR A 23 -19.33 2.74 -0.37
N SER A 24 -18.67 1.60 -0.58
CA SER A 24 -18.31 0.66 0.47
C SER A 24 -17.36 1.28 1.48
N PRO A 25 -17.55 1.00 2.79
CA PRO A 25 -16.64 1.47 3.83
C PRO A 25 -15.31 0.73 3.89
N VAL A 26 -15.11 -0.32 3.07
CA VAL A 26 -13.99 -1.25 3.26
C VAL A 26 -13.24 -1.54 1.98
N ALA A 27 -11.91 -1.52 2.08
CA ALA A 27 -11.00 -2.07 1.09
C ALA A 27 -10.31 -3.34 1.65
N VAL A 28 -9.93 -4.26 0.77
CA VAL A 28 -9.25 -5.50 1.12
C VAL A 28 -7.88 -5.54 0.47
N CYS A 29 -6.85 -5.77 1.28
CA CYS A 29 -5.48 -5.94 0.87
C CYS A 29 -5.03 -7.35 1.23
N VAL A 30 -4.82 -8.18 0.20
CA VAL A 30 -4.30 -9.54 0.34
C VAL A 30 -2.79 -9.51 0.13
N ILE A 31 -2.03 -9.91 1.14
CA ILE A 31 -0.58 -9.99 1.05
C ILE A 31 -0.21 -11.07 0.02
N LEU A 32 0.60 -10.68 -0.97
CA LEU A 32 1.09 -11.56 -2.01
C LEU A 32 2.55 -11.90 -1.75
N LYS A 33 2.77 -13.12 -1.25
CA LYS A 33 4.09 -13.69 -1.00
C LYS A 33 4.78 -14.26 -2.24
N TRP A 34 4.00 -14.62 -3.26
CA TRP A 34 4.49 -15.32 -4.44
C TRP A 34 4.74 -14.36 -5.60
N GLU A 35 5.59 -14.78 -6.54
CA GLU A 35 5.60 -14.19 -7.88
C GLU A 35 4.21 -14.32 -8.51
N ARG A 36 3.83 -13.34 -9.33
CA ARG A 36 2.47 -13.23 -9.87
C ARG A 36 2.03 -14.49 -10.60
N GLU A 37 2.92 -15.05 -11.41
CA GLU A 37 2.70 -16.26 -12.22
C GLU A 37 2.59 -17.54 -11.39
N LYS A 38 3.02 -17.48 -10.12
CA LYS A 38 3.01 -18.60 -9.16
C LYS A 38 2.01 -18.37 -8.02
N THR A 39 1.10 -17.40 -8.18
CA THR A 39 0.09 -17.08 -7.16
C THR A 39 -0.84 -18.28 -6.97
N PRO A 40 -0.99 -18.82 -5.75
CA PRO A 40 -1.94 -19.89 -5.50
C PRO A 40 -3.38 -19.43 -5.78
N PRO A 41 -4.26 -20.29 -6.34
CA PRO A 41 -5.66 -19.95 -6.60
C PRO A 41 -6.41 -19.46 -5.36
N ASP A 42 -6.07 -19.94 -4.17
CA ASP A 42 -6.69 -19.50 -2.92
C ASP A 42 -6.41 -18.02 -2.61
N ILE A 43 -5.24 -17.49 -2.99
CA ILE A 43 -4.90 -16.08 -2.80
C ILE A 43 -5.71 -15.21 -3.76
N GLU A 44 -5.84 -15.63 -5.02
CA GLU A 44 -6.70 -14.96 -6.00
C GLU A 44 -8.17 -15.01 -5.57
N ASN A 45 -8.60 -16.13 -4.98
CA ASN A 45 -9.94 -16.30 -4.45
C ASN A 45 -10.21 -15.33 -3.29
N LEU A 46 -9.25 -15.08 -2.39
CA LEU A 46 -9.42 -14.07 -1.33
C LEU A 46 -9.67 -12.68 -1.92
N VAL A 47 -8.97 -12.30 -3.00
CA VAL A 47 -9.18 -11.03 -3.69
C VAL A 47 -10.61 -10.95 -4.24
N ARG A 48 -11.05 -11.99 -4.96
CA ARG A 48 -12.42 -12.07 -5.50
C ARG A 48 -13.49 -11.98 -4.43
N VAL A 49 -13.32 -12.76 -3.36
CA VAL A 49 -14.23 -12.78 -2.22
C VAL A 49 -14.38 -11.40 -1.61
N GLY A 50 -13.31 -10.60 -1.53
CA GLY A 50 -13.40 -9.22 -1.05
C GLY A 50 -14.44 -8.39 -1.80
N VAL A 51 -14.39 -8.35 -3.14
CA VAL A 51 -15.37 -7.61 -3.96
C VAL A 51 -16.74 -8.27 -3.95
N GLU A 52 -16.82 -9.60 -4.06
CA GLU A 52 -18.09 -10.36 -4.01
C GLU A 52 -18.82 -10.16 -2.67
N SER A 53 -18.08 -9.86 -1.59
CA SER A 53 -18.63 -9.52 -0.27
C SER A 53 -19.01 -8.04 -0.14
N GLY A 54 -18.65 -7.21 -1.13
CA GLY A 54 -18.99 -5.79 -1.20
C GLY A 54 -17.83 -4.81 -0.95
N ALA A 55 -16.56 -5.21 -0.92
CA ALA A 55 -15.48 -4.22 -0.77
C ALA A 55 -15.45 -3.19 -1.92
N ALA A 56 -15.00 -1.96 -1.64
CA ALA A 56 -14.78 -0.93 -2.66
C ALA A 56 -13.63 -1.31 -3.59
N LEU A 57 -12.56 -1.82 -3.00
CA LEU A 57 -11.39 -2.33 -3.68
C LEU A 57 -10.97 -3.62 -3.00
N SER A 58 -10.49 -4.59 -3.77
CA SER A 58 -9.84 -5.78 -3.25
C SER A 58 -8.65 -6.12 -4.13
N GLY A 59 -7.45 -6.24 -3.58
CA GLY A 59 -6.26 -6.46 -4.39
C GLY A 59 -5.08 -7.02 -3.63
N THR A 60 -3.97 -7.21 -4.35
CA THR A 60 -2.75 -7.76 -3.78
C THR A 60 -1.70 -6.69 -3.47
N LEU A 61 -0.89 -6.96 -2.44
CA LEU A 61 0.27 -6.15 -2.07
C LEU A 61 1.52 -7.01 -1.91
N GLN A 62 2.61 -6.59 -2.55
CA GLN A 62 3.88 -7.34 -2.55
C GLN A 62 5.07 -6.55 -2.00
N THR A 63 5.08 -5.21 -2.12
CA THR A 63 6.22 -4.38 -1.72
C THR A 63 5.87 -3.42 -0.59
N GLU A 64 6.80 -3.24 0.36
CA GLU A 64 6.66 -2.40 1.55
C GLU A 64 6.85 -0.89 1.28
N SER A 65 6.94 -0.51 0.00
CA SER A 65 7.21 0.84 -0.47
C SER A 65 6.18 1.25 -1.51
N ILE A 66 6.50 1.18 -2.80
CA ILE A 66 5.64 1.65 -3.91
C ILE A 66 4.24 1.02 -3.87
N GLY A 67 4.12 -0.26 -3.51
CA GLY A 67 2.82 -0.91 -3.34
C GLY A 67 1.95 -0.25 -2.29
N ILE A 68 2.54 0.09 -1.13
CA ILE A 68 1.87 0.83 -0.05
C ILE A 68 1.51 2.25 -0.52
N GLU A 69 2.41 2.92 -1.25
CA GLU A 69 2.15 4.26 -1.80
C GLU A 69 0.90 4.28 -2.70
N LYS A 70 0.76 3.27 -3.57
CA LYS A 70 -0.43 3.13 -4.43
C LYS A 70 -1.71 2.89 -3.63
N ILE A 71 -1.65 2.05 -2.61
CA ILE A 71 -2.79 1.80 -1.70
C ILE A 71 -3.24 3.10 -1.04
N ILE A 72 -2.30 3.90 -0.52
CA ILE A 72 -2.59 5.19 0.11
C ILE A 72 -3.31 6.11 -0.89
N CYS A 73 -2.72 6.33 -2.07
CA CYS A 73 -3.31 7.21 -3.11
C CYS A 73 -4.73 6.79 -3.48
N ASN A 74 -4.97 5.50 -3.67
CA ASN A 74 -6.29 4.99 -3.98
C ASN A 74 -7.26 5.20 -2.80
N ILE A 75 -6.89 4.85 -1.58
CA ILE A 75 -7.79 4.98 -0.42
C ILE A 75 -8.16 6.45 -0.12
N VAL A 76 -7.19 7.37 -0.08
CA VAL A 76 -7.48 8.77 0.27
C VAL A 76 -8.26 9.51 -0.82
N SER A 77 -8.28 8.97 -2.05
CA SER A 77 -9.12 9.42 -3.15
C SER A 77 -10.60 9.03 -3.01
N ASN A 78 -10.94 8.16 -2.06
CA ASN A 78 -12.31 7.75 -1.77
C ASN A 78 -12.62 7.89 -0.27
N PRO A 79 -13.31 8.96 0.17
CA PRO A 79 -13.59 9.20 1.58
C PRO A 79 -14.53 8.16 2.18
N ASN A 80 -15.25 7.39 1.35
CA ASN A 80 -16.13 6.34 1.86
C ASN A 80 -15.33 5.19 2.46
N ILE A 81 -14.09 4.92 2.04
CA ILE A 81 -13.28 3.82 2.59
C ILE A 81 -12.76 4.23 3.97
N ARG A 82 -13.22 3.52 5.00
CA ARG A 82 -12.94 3.72 6.43
C ARG A 82 -12.20 2.54 7.06
N TYR A 83 -12.10 1.42 6.36
CA TYR A 83 -11.38 0.23 6.80
C TYR A 83 -10.48 -0.31 5.71
N LEU A 84 -9.30 -0.78 6.11
CA LEU A 84 -8.44 -1.61 5.30
C LEU A 84 -8.32 -2.98 5.96
N LEU A 85 -8.97 -4.00 5.39
CA LEU A 85 -8.76 -5.38 5.82
C LEU A 85 -7.44 -5.86 5.25
N LEU A 86 -6.53 -6.28 6.12
CA LEU A 86 -5.20 -6.74 5.75
C LEU A 86 -5.10 -8.23 6.05
N CYS A 87 -5.04 -9.07 5.01
CA CYS A 87 -5.10 -10.52 5.18
C CYS A 87 -4.11 -11.24 4.25
N GLY A 88 -4.10 -12.57 4.32
CA GLY A 88 -3.16 -13.41 3.58
C GLY A 88 -1.88 -13.69 4.38
N PRO A 89 -1.01 -14.58 3.86
CA PRO A 89 0.21 -14.97 4.55
C PRO A 89 1.24 -13.85 4.50
N GLU A 90 1.87 -13.55 5.62
CA GLU A 90 2.93 -12.53 5.65
C GLU A 90 4.10 -12.91 4.72
N THR A 91 4.76 -11.88 4.20
CA THR A 91 5.90 -11.96 3.29
C THR A 91 7.21 -12.03 4.07
N PRO A 92 7.96 -13.16 4.03
CA PRO A 92 9.34 -13.16 4.50
C PRO A 92 10.17 -12.16 3.69
N GLY A 93 11.03 -11.41 4.35
CA GLY A 93 11.84 -10.38 3.69
C GLY A 93 11.13 -9.04 3.60
N HIS A 94 9.97 -8.94 2.94
CA HIS A 94 9.30 -7.64 2.75
C HIS A 94 8.50 -7.19 3.98
N LEU A 95 7.86 -8.10 4.72
CA LEU A 95 7.05 -7.79 5.90
C LEU A 95 6.03 -6.66 5.63
N VAL A 96 5.33 -6.74 4.51
CA VAL A 96 4.42 -5.66 4.06
C VAL A 96 3.26 -5.45 5.02
N GLY A 97 2.83 -6.51 5.72
CA GLY A 97 1.78 -6.40 6.71
C GLY A 97 2.22 -5.58 7.94
N ASP A 98 3.38 -5.94 8.52
CA ASP A 98 4.05 -5.17 9.58
C ASP A 98 4.27 -3.70 9.17
N ALA A 99 4.64 -3.45 7.90
CA ALA A 99 4.82 -2.11 7.37
C ALA A 99 3.50 -1.29 7.34
N ILE A 100 2.38 -1.87 6.88
CA ILE A 100 1.07 -1.18 6.90
C ILE A 100 0.61 -0.89 8.33
N LEU A 101 0.71 -1.88 9.23
CA LEU A 101 0.31 -1.72 10.63
C LEU A 101 1.16 -0.64 11.32
N SER A 102 2.46 -0.61 11.04
CA SER A 102 3.38 0.41 11.55
C SER A 102 3.08 1.80 10.97
N LEU A 103 2.73 1.88 9.69
CA LEU A 103 2.37 3.13 9.02
C LEU A 103 1.11 3.74 9.60
N GLU A 104 0.04 2.95 9.74
CA GLU A 104 -1.23 3.42 10.30
C GLU A 104 -1.01 4.00 11.71
N LYS A 105 -0.30 3.26 12.56
CA LYS A 105 -0.03 3.65 13.93
C LYS A 105 0.92 4.84 14.06
N ASN A 106 2.07 4.80 13.38
CA ASN A 106 3.20 5.68 13.69
C ASN A 106 3.52 6.72 12.60
N GLY A 107 3.04 6.52 11.37
CA GLY A 107 3.36 7.40 10.24
C GLY A 107 4.81 7.30 9.76
N LEU A 108 5.31 8.40 9.18
CA LEU A 108 6.66 8.49 8.62
C LEU A 108 7.58 9.36 9.48
N ASP A 109 8.88 9.05 9.46
CA ASP A 109 9.91 9.94 9.98
C ASP A 109 10.33 11.03 8.95
N GLY A 110 11.24 11.92 9.35
CA GLY A 110 11.77 12.98 8.49
C GLY A 110 12.53 12.49 7.25
N LYS A 111 12.88 11.20 7.18
CA LYS A 111 13.52 10.55 6.03
C LYS A 111 12.52 9.76 5.18
N LYS A 112 11.23 9.92 5.43
CA LYS A 112 10.13 9.19 4.78
C LYS A 112 10.14 7.68 5.04
N ARG A 113 10.78 7.24 6.13
CA ARG A 113 10.74 5.84 6.57
C ARG A 113 9.50 5.60 7.43
N ILE A 114 8.86 4.45 7.28
CA ILE A 114 7.76 4.02 8.15
C ILE A 114 8.31 3.76 9.56
N ILE A 115 7.79 4.49 10.55
CA ILE A 115 8.26 4.40 11.92
C ILE A 115 7.83 3.06 12.52
N GLY A 116 8.78 2.30 13.06
CA GLY A 116 8.53 1.00 13.70
C GLY A 116 8.47 -0.20 12.76
N ALA A 117 8.46 0.02 11.44
CA ALA A 117 8.46 -1.07 10.46
C ALA A 117 9.78 -1.87 10.50
N LYS A 118 9.65 -3.20 10.51
CA LYS A 118 10.76 -4.17 10.49
C LYS A 118 11.22 -4.54 9.09
N ALA A 119 10.44 -4.14 8.08
CA ALA A 119 10.79 -4.36 6.69
C ALA A 119 12.19 -3.75 6.36
N PRO A 120 12.91 -4.30 5.36
CA PRO A 120 14.23 -3.81 4.96
C PRO A 120 14.18 -2.42 4.32
N THR A 121 13.19 -2.14 3.47
CA THR A 121 13.10 -0.89 2.71
C THR A 121 11.74 -0.15 2.82
N PRO A 122 11.23 0.10 4.05
CA PRO A 122 9.92 0.72 4.27
C PRO A 122 9.98 2.23 4.10
N TYR A 123 10.20 2.70 2.88
CA TYR A 123 10.30 4.12 2.53
C TYR A 123 9.25 4.51 1.50
N LEU A 124 8.55 5.62 1.75
CA LEU A 124 7.49 6.13 0.87
C LEU A 124 7.94 7.47 0.24
N PHE A 125 8.84 7.38 -0.75
CA PHE A 125 9.50 8.55 -1.34
C PHE A 125 8.63 9.39 -2.27
N ASN A 126 7.65 8.77 -2.93
CA ASN A 126 6.93 9.29 -4.08
C ASN A 126 5.59 9.94 -3.74
N ILE A 127 5.16 9.87 -2.46
CA ILE A 127 3.92 10.49 -1.98
C ILE A 127 4.15 11.72 -1.10
N PRO A 128 3.20 12.68 -1.08
CA PRO A 128 3.17 13.77 -0.12
C PRO A 128 2.89 13.28 1.31
N PRO A 129 3.48 13.88 2.36
CA PRO A 129 3.20 13.52 3.76
C PRO A 129 1.72 13.67 4.14
N GLU A 130 1.01 14.64 3.56
CA GLU A 130 -0.42 14.87 3.81
C GLU A 130 -1.30 13.68 3.40
N PHE A 131 -0.91 12.90 2.38
CA PHE A 131 -1.62 11.69 1.96
C PHE A 131 -1.47 10.59 3.01
N VAL A 132 -0.28 10.48 3.61
CA VAL A 132 -0.03 9.52 4.70
C VAL A 132 -0.86 9.88 5.93
N GLU A 133 -0.82 11.15 6.34
CA GLU A 133 -1.59 11.60 7.50
C GLU A 133 -3.09 11.47 7.27
N ARG A 134 -3.56 11.73 6.04
CA ARG A 134 -4.94 11.48 5.66
C ARG A 134 -5.30 10.00 5.76
N PHE A 135 -4.47 9.10 5.25
CA PHE A 135 -4.67 7.66 5.36
C PHE A 135 -4.82 7.21 6.82
N ARG A 136 -3.88 7.62 7.69
CA ARG A 136 -3.88 7.26 9.12
C ARG A 136 -5.13 7.73 9.87
N LYS A 137 -5.69 8.88 9.49
CA LYS A 137 -6.91 9.42 10.10
C LYS A 137 -8.18 8.83 9.48
N GLN A 138 -8.12 8.46 8.20
CA GLN A 138 -9.30 8.06 7.44
C GLN A 138 -9.68 6.60 7.69
N VAL A 139 -8.69 5.71 7.76
CA VAL A 139 -8.91 4.27 7.87
C VAL A 139 -8.40 3.67 9.17
N GLN A 140 -9.13 2.70 9.68
CA GLN A 140 -8.63 1.72 10.64
C GLN A 140 -8.18 0.46 9.90
N VAL A 141 -6.99 -0.05 10.21
CA VAL A 141 -6.54 -1.34 9.66
C VAL A 141 -7.10 -2.49 10.52
N VAL A 142 -7.74 -3.45 9.87
CA VAL A 142 -8.21 -4.70 10.51
C VAL A 142 -7.20 -5.79 10.19
N ASP A 143 -6.42 -6.16 11.19
CA ASP A 143 -5.37 -7.17 11.09
C ASP A 143 -5.97 -8.58 11.05
N LEU A 144 -5.82 -9.24 9.90
CA LEU A 144 -6.18 -10.63 9.62
C LEU A 144 -4.99 -11.37 8.96
N ILE A 145 -3.77 -10.89 9.17
CA ILE A 145 -2.56 -11.49 8.62
C ILE A 145 -2.43 -12.94 9.12
N ASN A 146 -2.09 -13.86 8.22
CA ASN A 146 -2.03 -15.30 8.47
C ASN A 146 -3.36 -15.97 8.90
N GLU A 147 -4.47 -15.23 8.90
CA GLU A 147 -5.79 -15.73 9.33
C GLU A 147 -6.90 -15.55 8.27
N GLY A 148 -6.53 -15.05 7.09
CA GLY A 148 -7.45 -14.80 5.98
C GLY A 148 -7.98 -16.09 5.37
N SER A 149 -9.23 -16.45 5.67
CA SER A 149 -10.01 -17.42 4.89
C SER A 149 -11.18 -16.71 4.19
N PRO A 150 -11.75 -17.28 3.11
CA PRO A 150 -12.91 -16.70 2.44
C PRO A 150 -14.09 -16.39 3.38
N ALA A 151 -14.34 -17.25 4.38
CA ALA A 151 -15.39 -17.03 5.36
C ALA A 151 -15.08 -15.85 6.30
N VAL A 152 -13.83 -15.75 6.76
CA VAL A 152 -13.37 -14.66 7.63
C VAL A 152 -13.40 -13.32 6.89
N VAL A 153 -12.94 -13.28 5.64
CA VAL A 153 -13.00 -12.06 4.80
C VAL A 153 -14.45 -11.63 4.58
N ARG A 154 -15.35 -12.57 4.21
CA ARG A 154 -16.79 -12.29 4.10
C ARG A 154 -17.36 -11.66 5.36
N GLN A 155 -17.12 -12.28 6.51
CA GLN A 155 -17.64 -11.82 7.79
C GLN A 155 -17.11 -10.42 8.14
N ALA A 156 -15.81 -10.18 7.95
CA ALA A 156 -15.18 -8.89 8.23
C ALA A 156 -15.76 -7.78 7.33
N VAL A 157 -15.87 -8.03 6.02
CA VAL A 157 -16.47 -7.07 5.08
C VAL A 157 -17.93 -6.76 5.46
N GLN A 158 -18.72 -7.80 5.75
CA GLN A 158 -20.11 -7.64 6.15
C GLN A 158 -20.26 -6.85 7.47
N ALA A 159 -19.37 -7.07 8.44
CA ALA A 159 -19.38 -6.33 9.69
C ALA A 159 -19.07 -4.83 9.48
N CYS A 160 -18.15 -4.48 8.57
CA CYS A 160 -17.88 -3.08 8.22
C CYS A 160 -19.08 -2.37 7.57
N TYR A 161 -20.03 -3.10 6.99
CA TYR A 161 -21.20 -2.54 6.29
C TYR A 161 -22.38 -2.21 7.20
N GLN A 162 -22.39 -2.70 8.44
CA GLN A 162 -23.54 -2.58 9.31
C GLN A 162 -23.72 -1.13 9.78
N GLU A 163 -24.97 -0.68 9.93
CA GLU A 163 -25.27 0.65 10.46
C GLU A 163 -24.92 0.77 11.95
N GLN A 164 -25.05 -0.35 12.68
CA GLN A 164 -24.77 -0.43 14.10
C GLN A 164 -23.44 -1.14 14.36
N PRO A 165 -22.70 -0.73 15.42
CA PRO A 165 -21.47 -1.43 15.83
C PRO A 165 -21.69 -2.93 15.96
N THR A 166 -20.97 -3.68 15.14
CA THR A 166 -21.05 -5.13 15.02
C THR A 166 -19.73 -5.75 15.49
N PRO A 167 -19.77 -6.67 16.47
CA PRO A 167 -18.56 -7.31 16.95
C PRO A 167 -17.98 -8.24 15.88
N PHE A 168 -16.67 -8.10 15.66
CA PHE A 168 -15.89 -9.00 14.84
C PHE A 168 -14.53 -9.20 15.51
N ARG A 169 -14.33 -10.37 16.13
CA ARG A 169 -13.15 -10.66 16.96
C ARG A 169 -12.99 -9.58 18.05
N ASN A 170 -11.85 -8.91 18.09
CA ASN A 170 -11.53 -7.80 18.99
C ASN A 170 -11.89 -6.42 18.41
N TYR A 171 -12.60 -6.36 17.28
CA TYR A 171 -13.04 -5.13 16.62
C TYR A 171 -14.53 -4.89 16.82
N MET A 172 -14.91 -3.62 16.88
CA MET A 172 -16.29 -3.16 16.72
C MET A 172 -16.36 -2.41 15.39
N LEU A 173 -16.99 -3.03 14.39
CA LEU A 173 -17.03 -2.53 13.01
C LEU A 173 -18.44 -2.05 12.68
N CYS A 174 -18.53 -1.00 11.88
CA CYS A 174 -19.78 -0.48 11.32
C CYS A 174 -19.41 0.48 10.20
N ASP A 175 -20.37 0.96 9.41
CA ASP A 175 -20.11 2.02 8.45
C ASP A 175 -20.28 3.38 9.15
N PRO A 176 -19.20 4.14 9.45
CA PRO A 176 -19.35 5.44 10.11
C PRO A 176 -19.75 6.54 9.11
N GLY A 177 -19.97 6.21 7.84
CA GLY A 177 -20.09 7.16 6.74
C GLY A 177 -18.73 7.65 6.24
N ALA A 178 -18.77 8.52 5.23
CA ALA A 178 -17.60 9.08 4.59
C ALA A 178 -16.75 9.92 5.54
N PHE A 179 -15.44 9.95 5.30
CA PHE A 179 -14.52 10.83 6.00
C PHE A 179 -14.93 12.31 5.80
N PRO A 180 -14.84 13.18 6.82
CA PRO A 180 -15.43 14.53 6.78
C PRO A 180 -14.80 15.48 5.75
N GLU A 181 -13.54 15.30 5.39
CA GLU A 181 -12.86 16.13 4.39
C GLU A 181 -13.11 15.66 2.95
N PRO A 182 -12.91 16.52 1.92
CA PRO A 182 -12.94 16.11 0.52
C PRO A 182 -11.91 15.02 0.19
N PRO A 183 -12.08 14.25 -0.91
CA PRO A 183 -11.06 13.30 -1.36
C PRO A 183 -9.75 14.01 -1.71
N LEU A 184 -8.62 13.36 -1.41
CA LEU A 184 -7.31 13.77 -1.93
C LEU A 184 -7.00 12.96 -3.18
N SER A 185 -6.83 13.62 -4.33
CA SER A 185 -6.49 12.95 -5.59
C SER A 185 -5.06 13.29 -6.00
N GLY A 186 -4.31 12.29 -6.44
CA GLY A 186 -2.94 12.45 -6.91
C GLY A 186 -2.36 11.10 -7.33
N LYS A 187 -1.42 11.16 -8.28
CA LYS A 187 -0.62 9.99 -8.67
C LYS A 187 0.76 10.04 -8.02
N LEU A 188 1.42 8.88 -7.95
CA LEU A 188 2.81 8.80 -7.54
C LEU A 188 3.67 9.69 -8.43
N THR A 189 4.61 10.39 -7.79
CA THR A 189 5.53 11.28 -8.51
C THR A 189 6.62 10.53 -9.29
N TRP A 190 6.83 9.23 -9.00
CA TRP A 190 7.86 8.37 -9.60
C TRP A 190 9.28 8.98 -9.58
N ARG A 191 9.57 9.85 -8.60
CA ARG A 191 10.91 10.43 -8.42
C ARG A 191 11.94 9.38 -8.03
N VAL A 192 11.52 8.36 -7.29
CA VAL A 192 12.35 7.21 -6.89
C VAL A 192 11.67 5.95 -7.39
N THR A 193 12.29 5.30 -8.38
CA THR A 193 11.78 4.05 -8.99
C THR A 193 12.34 2.80 -8.31
N HIS A 194 13.50 2.92 -7.65
CA HIS A 194 14.19 1.83 -6.95
C HIS A 194 14.47 2.21 -5.49
N PRO A 195 13.45 2.26 -4.62
CA PRO A 195 13.60 2.61 -3.20
C PRO A 195 14.65 1.78 -2.48
N GLU A 196 14.83 0.52 -2.89
CA GLU A 196 15.78 -0.42 -2.34
C GLU A 196 17.25 -0.03 -2.55
N THR A 197 17.53 0.78 -3.57
CA THR A 197 18.87 1.27 -3.92
C THR A 197 19.06 2.76 -3.65
N GLU A 198 18.05 3.42 -3.08
CA GLU A 198 18.08 4.84 -2.83
C GLU A 198 18.95 5.16 -1.60
N PRO A 199 19.93 6.07 -1.73
CA PRO A 199 20.77 6.48 -0.61
C PRO A 199 19.97 7.07 0.56
N ARG A 200 20.30 6.63 1.76
CA ARG A 200 19.57 6.92 3.02
C ARG A 200 20.23 8.03 3.84
N SER A 201 21.40 8.49 3.39
CA SER A 201 22.18 9.57 4.00
C SER A 201 22.93 10.39 2.94
N GLU A 202 23.32 11.62 3.30
CA GLU A 202 24.17 12.46 2.44
C GLU A 202 25.53 11.80 2.16
N GLU A 203 26.05 11.01 3.10
CA GLU A 203 27.28 10.26 2.90
C GLU A 203 27.10 9.16 1.85
N GLU A 204 26.03 8.37 1.93
CA GLU A 204 25.69 7.35 0.93
C GLU A 204 25.47 7.99 -0.46
N ARG A 205 24.84 9.18 -0.51
CA ARG A 205 24.68 9.95 -1.76
C ARG A 205 26.04 10.34 -2.33
N GLY A 206 26.93 10.87 -1.49
CA GLY A 206 28.30 11.22 -1.88
C GLY A 206 29.10 10.01 -2.37
N GLN A 207 28.96 8.85 -1.72
CA GLN A 207 29.59 7.60 -2.14
C GLN A 207 29.05 7.10 -3.49
N LYS A 208 27.71 7.11 -3.68
CA LYS A 208 27.06 6.74 -4.96
C LYS A 208 27.52 7.65 -6.10
N GLN A 209 27.63 8.96 -5.86
CA GLN A 209 28.15 9.92 -6.84
C GLN A 209 29.62 9.65 -7.20
N LYS A 210 30.48 9.39 -6.20
CA LYS A 210 31.90 9.03 -6.43
C LYS A 210 32.02 7.74 -7.25
N LEU A 211 31.23 6.72 -6.91
CA LEU A 211 31.24 5.43 -7.62
C LEU A 211 30.76 5.59 -9.07
N SER A 212 29.69 6.38 -9.30
CA SER A 212 29.20 6.70 -10.65
C SER A 212 30.27 7.42 -11.49
N ALA A 213 30.93 8.43 -10.90
CA ALA A 213 32.00 9.16 -11.58
C ALA A 213 33.20 8.26 -11.93
N LEU A 214 33.52 7.29 -11.07
CA LEU A 214 34.54 6.28 -11.33
C LEU A 214 34.13 5.34 -12.47
N MET A 215 32.91 4.81 -12.45
CA MET A 215 32.35 3.96 -13.52
C MET A 215 32.38 4.66 -14.88
N ASP A 216 32.01 5.94 -14.94
CA ASP A 216 32.05 6.73 -16.17
C ASP A 216 33.47 6.94 -16.69
N ARG A 217 34.44 7.17 -15.79
CA ARG A 217 35.86 7.25 -16.16
C ARG A 217 36.35 5.93 -16.74
N VAL A 218 35.99 4.80 -16.13
CA VAL A 218 36.35 3.46 -16.63
C VAL A 218 35.73 3.20 -18.00
N ARG A 219 34.42 3.48 -18.18
CA ARG A 219 33.75 3.35 -19.49
C ARG A 219 34.43 4.17 -20.58
N LYS A 220 34.75 5.44 -20.29
CA LYS A 220 35.45 6.32 -21.25
C LYS A 220 36.83 5.77 -21.63
N ALA A 221 37.59 5.25 -20.66
CA ALA A 221 38.90 4.66 -20.91
C ALA A 221 38.83 3.37 -21.75
N VAL A 222 37.84 2.50 -21.50
CA VAL A 222 37.60 1.28 -22.29
C VAL A 222 37.19 1.62 -23.72
N ALA A 223 36.27 2.59 -23.90
CA ALA A 223 35.84 3.04 -25.22
C ALA A 223 36.98 3.68 -26.03
N ALA A 224 37.90 4.39 -25.37
CA ALA A 224 39.09 4.94 -26.01
C ALA A 224 40.07 3.85 -26.47
N ARG A 225 40.22 2.76 -25.70
CA ARG A 225 41.06 1.60 -26.07
C ARG A 225 40.46 0.76 -27.19
N GLY A 226 39.13 0.64 -27.27
CA GLY A 226 38.44 -0.11 -28.33
C GLY A 226 38.38 0.57 -29.70
N LYS A 227 38.69 1.88 -29.79
CA LYS A 227 38.76 2.63 -31.06
C LYS A 227 40.16 2.65 -31.69
N GLY A 228 41.15 2.01 -31.06
CA GLY A 228 42.53 1.93 -31.52
C GLY A 228 42.96 0.55 -32.00
N ALA A 229 42.00 -0.38 -32.21
CA ALA A 229 42.21 -1.72 -32.74
C ALA A 229 41.53 -1.87 -34.11
#